data_AF-A0A2N5H2T2-F1
#
_entry.id   AF-A0A2N5H2T2-F1
#
_cell.length_a   1.000
_cell.length_b   1.000
_cell.length_c   1.000
_cell.angle_alpha   90.00
_cell.angle_beta   90.00
_cell.angle_gamma   90.00
#
_symmetry.space_group_name_H-M   'P 1'
#
loop_
_entity.id
_entity.type
_entity.pdbx_description
1 polymer ?
#
loop_
_entity_poly.entity_id
_entity_poly.type
_entity_poly.pdbx_seq_one_letter_code
_entity_poly.pdbx_strand_id
1 'polypeptide(L)'
;MDFILLIAGAAVIITCFYFIVSPFFAGNRGEAAAKETGEERLTLDMVYGAVNELEMDYLMKKVNEKDFVQMKEQYQLLASEIMKQESKPKSAAASKNRSDQAELEILRELQKLRKQEGR
;
A
#
# COMPACT_ATOMS: atom_id res chain seq x y z
N MET A 1 38.67 -43.47 -0.21
CA MET A 1 37.22 -43.45 -0.46
C MET A 1 36.48 -42.86 0.74
N ASP A 2 36.78 -43.32 1.96
CA ASP A 2 36.08 -42.85 3.18
C ASP A 2 36.29 -41.37 3.49
N PHE A 3 37.50 -40.84 3.29
CA PHE A 3 37.77 -39.41 3.46
C PHE A 3 36.99 -38.54 2.48
N ILE A 4 36.72 -39.03 1.26
CA ILE A 4 35.97 -38.29 0.25
C ILE A 4 34.49 -38.21 0.66
N LEU A 5 33.93 -39.31 1.16
CA LEU A 5 32.57 -39.36 1.70
C LEU A 5 32.42 -38.51 2.96
N LEU A 6 33.44 -38.49 3.82
CA LEU A 6 33.46 -37.68 5.04
C LEU A 6 33.48 -36.18 4.70
N ILE A 7 34.30 -35.77 3.73
CA ILE A 7 34.36 -34.37 3.27
C ILE A 7 33.06 -33.97 2.57
N ALA A 8 32.50 -34.84 1.72
CA ALA A 8 31.24 -34.57 1.05
C ALA A 8 30.07 -34.44 2.04
N GLY A 9 29.99 -35.34 3.03
CA GLY A 9 28.98 -35.29 4.08
C GLY A 9 29.10 -34.02 4.93
N ALA A 10 30.33 -33.65 5.32
CA ALA A 10 30.58 -32.41 6.05
C ALA A 10 30.16 -31.17 5.24
N ALA A 11 30.46 -31.13 3.94
CA ALA A 11 30.06 -30.04 3.06
C ALA A 11 28.54 -29.88 2.97
N VAL A 12 27.79 -31.00 2.86
CA VAL A 12 26.32 -30.98 2.86
C VAL A 12 25.78 -30.45 4.19
N ILE A 13 26.29 -30.96 5.32
CA ILE A 13 25.85 -30.52 6.66
C ILE A 13 26.10 -29.01 6.85
N ILE A 14 27.29 -28.53 6.50
CA ILE A 14 27.64 -27.11 6.60
C ILE A 14 26.72 -26.25 5.72
N THR A 15 26.41 -26.71 4.50
CA THR A 15 25.52 -26.00 3.57
C THR A 15 24.09 -25.92 4.10
N CYS A 16 23.56 -27.02 4.64
CA CYS A 16 22.24 -27.05 5.27
C CYS A 16 22.18 -26.12 6.49
N PHE A 17 23.18 -26.17 7.37
CA PHE A 17 23.27 -25.25 8.50
C PHE A 17 23.36 -23.79 8.05
N TYR A 18 24.14 -23.51 7.02
CA TYR A 18 24.23 -22.17 6.45
C TYR A 18 22.86 -21.66 5.97
N PHE A 19 22.07 -22.47 5.26
CA PHE A 19 20.74 -22.04 4.83
C PHE A 19 19.74 -21.83 5.98
N ILE A 20 19.86 -22.61 7.05
CA ILE A 20 19.01 -22.44 8.25
C ILE A 20 19.39 -21.17 9.00
N VAL A 21 20.69 -20.89 9.13
CA VAL A 21 21.21 -19.78 9.94
C VAL A 21 21.25 -18.46 9.17
N SER A 22 21.49 -18.48 7.87
CA SER A 22 21.52 -17.32 6.96
C SER A 22 20.35 -16.34 7.15
N PRO A 23 19.07 -16.77 7.17
CA PRO A 23 17.95 -15.83 7.33
C PRO A 23 17.95 -15.11 8.68
N PHE A 24 18.55 -15.70 9.73
CA PHE A 24 18.64 -15.06 11.05
C PHE A 24 19.71 -13.96 11.11
N PHE A 25 20.77 -14.07 10.29
CA PHE A 25 21.84 -13.06 10.19
C PHE A 25 21.62 -12.06 9.03
N ALA A 26 20.63 -12.30 8.18
CA ALA A 26 20.22 -11.38 7.11
C ALA A 26 19.52 -10.10 7.63
N GLY A 27 19.23 -10.03 8.93
CA GLY A 27 18.52 -8.93 9.59
C GLY A 27 19.17 -7.54 9.54
N ASN A 28 20.33 -7.36 8.90
CA ASN A 28 20.94 -6.05 8.69
C ASN A 28 21.46 -5.79 7.27
N ARG A 29 21.16 -6.67 6.30
CA ARG A 29 21.41 -6.44 4.86
C ARG A 29 20.12 -6.22 4.06
N GLY A 30 18.97 -6.47 4.68
CA GLY A 30 17.66 -6.11 4.14
C GLY A 30 17.51 -4.62 3.86
N GLU A 31 18.19 -3.73 4.59
CA GLU A 31 18.07 -2.28 4.36
C GLU A 31 18.71 -1.80 3.05
N ALA A 32 19.68 -2.53 2.49
CA ALA A 32 20.35 -2.14 1.24
C ALA A 32 19.64 -2.71 -0.01
N ALA A 33 19.04 -3.90 0.09
CA ALA A 33 18.29 -4.54 -1.01
C ALA A 33 16.78 -4.22 -1.00
N ALA A 34 16.20 -3.87 0.16
CA ALA A 34 14.82 -3.37 0.26
C ALA A 34 14.66 -1.92 -0.24
N LYS A 35 15.74 -1.27 -0.70
CA LYS A 35 15.64 -0.01 -1.43
C LYS A 35 15.26 -0.19 -2.91
N GLU A 36 15.41 -1.39 -3.48
CA GLU A 36 15.05 -1.64 -4.89
C GLU A 36 13.74 -2.40 -5.08
N THR A 37 13.28 -3.15 -4.08
CA THR A 37 11.86 -3.53 -3.99
C THR A 37 11.20 -2.47 -3.15
N GLY A 38 10.75 -1.41 -3.82
CA GLY A 38 10.07 -0.29 -3.18
C GLY A 38 9.10 -0.81 -2.14
N GLU A 39 9.22 -0.30 -0.90
CA GLU A 39 8.19 -0.44 0.11
C GLU A 39 6.85 -0.38 -0.61
N GLU A 40 6.13 -1.50 -0.65
CA GLU A 40 4.78 -1.53 -1.20
C GLU A 40 3.96 -0.73 -0.20
N ARG A 41 4.01 0.60 -0.37
CA ARG A 41 3.31 1.54 0.49
C ARG A 41 1.87 1.17 0.35
N LEU A 42 1.26 0.78 1.47
CA LEU A 42 -0.16 0.55 1.58
C LEU A 42 -0.89 1.73 0.95
N THR A 43 -1.47 1.51 -0.23
CA THR A 43 -2.21 2.53 -0.97
C THR A 43 -3.67 2.52 -0.55
N LEU A 44 -4.34 3.63 -0.78
CA LEU A 44 -5.77 3.76 -0.55
C LEU A 44 -6.58 2.70 -1.33
N ASP A 45 -6.18 2.40 -2.56
CA ASP A 45 -6.82 1.39 -3.42
C ASP A 45 -6.74 -0.02 -2.84
N MET A 46 -5.61 -0.37 -2.21
CA MET A 46 -5.43 -1.67 -1.54
C MET A 46 -6.38 -1.80 -0.34
N VAL A 47 -6.58 -0.72 0.43
CA VAL A 47 -7.53 -0.70 1.55
C VAL A 47 -8.97 -0.85 1.06
N TYR A 48 -9.35 -0.18 -0.03
CA TYR A 48 -10.68 -0.34 -0.60
C TYR A 48 -10.92 -1.74 -1.18
N GLY A 49 -9.91 -2.33 -1.83
CA GLY A 49 -9.96 -3.72 -2.28
C GLY A 49 -10.19 -4.69 -1.13
N ALA A 50 -9.46 -4.52 -0.02
CA ALA A 50 -9.61 -5.34 1.18
C ALA A 50 -11.00 -5.21 1.84
N VAL A 51 -11.57 -4.00 1.89
CA VAL A 51 -12.94 -3.79 2.39
C VAL A 51 -13.97 -4.47 1.50
N ASN A 52 -13.80 -4.39 0.18
CA ASN A 52 -14.71 -5.05 -0.76
C ASN A 52 -14.67 -6.59 -0.64
N GLU A 53 -13.48 -7.18 -0.48
CA GLU A 53 -13.35 -8.62 -0.22
C GLU A 53 -14.01 -9.01 1.12
N LEU A 54 -13.80 -8.22 2.17
CA LEU A 54 -14.44 -8.40 3.47
C LEU A 54 -15.97 -8.34 3.39
N GLU A 55 -16.53 -7.42 2.59
CA GLU A 55 -17.98 -7.33 2.35
C GLU A 55 -18.50 -8.58 1.62
N MET A 56 -17.75 -9.07 0.63
CA MET A 56 -18.10 -10.32 -0.07
C MET A 56 -18.06 -11.52 0.88
N ASP A 57 -17.08 -11.60 1.77
CA ASP A 57 -16.98 -12.69 2.75
C ASP A 57 -18.09 -12.66 3.81
N TYR A 58 -18.53 -11.46 4.21
CA TYR A 58 -19.71 -11.29 5.05
C TYR A 58 -21.00 -11.73 4.32
N LEU A 59 -21.20 -11.30 3.08
CA LEU A 59 -22.35 -11.72 2.25
C LEU A 59 -22.39 -13.24 2.05
N MET A 60 -21.22 -13.87 1.94
CA MET A 60 -21.06 -15.31 1.84
C MET A 60 -21.14 -16.04 3.19
N LYS A 61 -21.42 -15.33 4.28
CA LYS A 61 -21.52 -15.87 5.66
C LYS A 61 -20.24 -16.57 6.15
N LYS A 62 -19.08 -16.21 5.61
CA LYS A 62 -17.78 -16.70 6.10
C LYS A 62 -17.33 -15.96 7.36
N VAL A 63 -17.83 -14.74 7.54
CA VAL A 63 -17.51 -13.86 8.66
C VAL A 63 -18.82 -13.46 9.35
N ASN A 64 -18.80 -13.37 10.68
CA ASN A 64 -19.96 -12.97 11.47
C ASN A 64 -20.11 -11.44 11.48
N GLU A 65 -21.32 -10.94 11.70
CA GLU A 65 -21.63 -9.50 11.65
C GLU A 65 -20.77 -8.67 12.61
N LYS A 66 -20.55 -9.17 13.82
CA LYS A 66 -19.71 -8.48 14.82
C LYS A 66 -18.28 -8.29 14.32
N ASP A 67 -17.69 -9.33 13.74
CA ASP A 67 -16.30 -9.32 13.28
C ASP A 67 -16.17 -8.46 12.00
N PHE A 68 -17.17 -8.53 11.12
CA PHE A 68 -17.28 -7.67 9.95
C PHE A 68 -17.30 -6.19 10.32
N VAL A 69 -18.14 -5.79 11.29
CA VAL A 69 -18.26 -4.39 11.73
C VAL A 69 -16.94 -3.89 12.33
N GLN A 70 -16.30 -4.71 13.19
CA GLN A 70 -15.02 -4.34 13.80
C GLN A 70 -13.91 -4.18 12.76
N MET A 71 -13.78 -5.13 11.82
CA MET A 71 -12.76 -5.05 10.77
C MET A 71 -13.01 -3.88 9.82
N LYS A 72 -14.28 -3.62 9.45
CA LYS A 72 -14.63 -2.48 8.60
C LYS A 72 -14.23 -1.15 9.23
N GLU A 73 -14.48 -0.98 10.53
CA GLU A 73 -14.07 0.22 11.27
C GLU A 73 -12.54 0.39 11.27
N GLN A 74 -11.79 -0.70 11.47
CA GLN A 74 -10.32 -0.67 11.42
C GLN A 74 -9.79 -0.25 10.04
N TYR A 75 -10.37 -0.78 8.96
CA TYR A 75 -9.98 -0.37 7.61
C TYR A 75 -10.32 1.09 7.30
N GLN A 76 -11.44 1.61 7.83
CA GLN A 76 -11.78 3.03 7.69
C GLN A 76 -10.79 3.94 8.42
N LEU A 77 -10.36 3.55 9.62
CA LEU A 77 -9.31 4.27 10.35
C LEU A 77 -7.99 4.24 9.57
N LEU A 78 -7.61 3.09 9.02
CA LEU A 78 -6.42 2.94 8.19
C LEU A 78 -6.48 3.83 6.92
N ALA A 79 -7.62 3.84 6.23
CA ALA A 79 -7.83 4.72 5.08
C ALA A 79 -7.66 6.19 5.47
N SER A 80 -8.23 6.61 6.61
CA SER A 80 -8.11 7.99 7.10
C SER A 80 -6.66 8.38 7.39
N GLU A 81 -5.85 7.44 7.89
CA GLU A 81 -4.44 7.66 8.17
C GLU A 81 -3.64 7.81 6.88
N ILE A 82 -3.88 6.93 5.89
CA ILE A 82 -3.23 7.00 4.57
C ILE A 82 -3.58 8.31 3.87
N MET A 83 -4.85 8.72 3.87
CA MET A 83 -5.28 10.02 3.32
C MET A 83 -4.58 11.20 4.00
N LYS A 84 -4.34 11.13 5.31
CA LYS A 84 -3.62 12.17 6.07
C LYS A 84 -2.13 12.20 5.74
N GLN A 85 -1.54 11.07 5.38
CA GLN A 85 -0.16 10.97 4.94
C GLN A 85 0.02 11.47 3.49
N GLU A 86 -0.92 11.17 2.60
CA GLU A 86 -0.93 11.65 1.21
C GLU A 86 -1.27 13.14 1.10
N SER A 87 -2.15 13.66 1.95
CA SER A 87 -2.52 15.08 1.99
C SER A 87 -1.47 15.99 2.64
N LYS A 88 -0.41 15.45 3.27
CA LYS A 88 0.74 16.26 3.69
C LYS A 88 1.44 16.79 2.45
N PRO A 89 1.49 18.12 2.23
CA PRO A 89 1.93 18.68 0.97
C PRO A 89 3.44 18.49 0.80
N LYS A 90 3.85 17.45 0.07
CA LYS A 90 5.14 17.45 -0.63
C LYS A 90 5.01 18.42 -1.80
N SER A 91 5.40 19.68 -1.58
CA SER A 91 5.45 20.79 -2.57
C SER A 91 4.10 21.33 -3.08
N ALA A 92 3.29 21.93 -2.20
CA ALA A 92 2.05 22.64 -2.59
C ALA A 92 2.27 24.09 -3.09
N ALA A 93 3.36 24.39 -3.79
CA ALA A 93 3.59 25.72 -4.35
C ALA A 93 3.26 25.81 -5.86
N ALA A 94 3.40 24.72 -6.62
CA ALA A 94 3.29 24.77 -8.09
C ALA A 94 1.93 24.29 -8.64
N SER A 95 1.26 23.34 -7.98
CA SER A 95 0.02 22.73 -8.50
C SER A 95 -1.24 23.54 -8.19
N LYS A 96 -1.32 24.14 -7.01
CA LYS A 96 -2.50 24.93 -6.54
C LYS A 96 -2.82 26.13 -7.44
N ASN A 97 -1.79 26.80 -7.97
CA ASN A 97 -2.01 27.94 -8.86
C ASN A 97 -2.66 27.57 -10.21
N ARG A 98 -2.49 26.33 -10.69
CA ARG A 98 -3.12 25.88 -11.94
C ARG A 98 -4.56 25.43 -11.73
N SER A 99 -4.86 24.75 -10.62
CA SER A 99 -6.24 24.37 -10.28
C SER A 99 -7.11 25.59 -10.05
N ASP A 100 -6.61 26.58 -9.31
CA ASP A 100 -7.37 27.78 -8.97
C ASP A 100 -7.67 28.64 -10.22
N GLN A 101 -6.76 28.65 -11.21
CA GLN A 101 -7.00 29.32 -12.50
C GLN A 101 -8.06 28.60 -13.35
N ALA A 102 -8.02 27.26 -13.40
CA ALA A 102 -9.00 26.47 -14.14
C ALA A 102 -10.41 26.61 -13.55
N GLU A 103 -10.55 26.61 -12.23
CA GLU A 103 -11.83 26.81 -11.54
C GLU A 103 -12.43 28.21 -11.81
N LEU A 104 -11.57 29.25 -11.82
CA LEU A 104 -11.99 30.62 -12.15
C LEU A 104 -12.45 30.75 -13.60
N GLU A 105 -11.84 30.01 -14.53
CA GLU A 105 -12.23 30.01 -15.94
C GLU A 105 -13.58 29.33 -16.16
N ILE A 106 -13.79 28.16 -15.53
CA ILE A 106 -15.06 27.43 -15.57
C ILE A 106 -16.20 28.27 -14.99
N LEU A 107 -15.98 28.96 -13.87
CA LEU A 107 -16.98 29.86 -13.25
C LEU A 107 -17.38 31.01 -14.19
N ARG A 108 -16.43 31.57 -14.94
CA ARG A 108 -16.71 32.64 -15.90
C ARG A 108 -17.54 32.14 -17.07
N GLU A 109 -17.27 30.95 -17.59
CA GLU A 109 -18.07 30.37 -18.67
C GLU A 109 -19.49 30.03 -18.22
N LEU A 110 -19.65 29.42 -17.04
CA LEU A 110 -20.97 29.13 -16.46
C LEU A 110 -21.81 30.40 -16.27
N GLN A 111 -21.19 31.51 -15.87
CA GLN A 111 -21.89 32.80 -15.75
C GLN A 111 -22.28 33.38 -17.13
N LYS A 112 -21.47 33.19 -18.17
CA LYS A 112 -21.82 33.61 -19.54
C LYS A 112 -23.02 32.82 -20.06
N LEU A 113 -23.02 31.50 -19.88
CA LEU A 113 -24.12 30.63 -20.29
C LEU A 113 -25.43 31.01 -19.57
N ARG A 114 -25.37 31.24 -18.25
CA ARG A 114 -26.53 31.69 -17.46
C ARG A 114 -27.11 33.02 -17.94
N LYS A 115 -26.28 33.93 -18.47
CA LYS A 115 -26.73 35.21 -19.04
C LYS A 115 -27.27 35.07 -20.47
N GLN A 116 -26.92 34.00 -21.19
CA GLN A 116 -27.40 33.72 -22.55
C GLN A 116 -28.72 32.94 -22.55
N GLU A 117 -28.96 32.06 -21.57
CA GLU A 117 -30.25 31.33 -21.42
C GLU A 117 -31.36 32.15 -20.73
N GLY A 118 -31.10 33.43 -20.41
CA GLY A 118 -32.07 34.35 -19.82
C GLY A 118 -32.81 35.24 -20.81
N ARG A 119 -32.95 34.84 -22.08
CA ARG A 119 -33.64 35.61 -23.12
C ARG A 119 -34.58 34.75 -23.96
#